data_AF-A0AAW7R3K7-F1
#
_entry.id   AF-A0AAW7R3K7-F1
#
_cell.length_a   1.000
_cell.length_b   1.000
_cell.length_c   1.000
_cell.angle_alpha   90.00
_cell.angle_beta   90.00
_cell.angle_gamma   90.00
#
_symmetry.space_group_name_H-M   'P 1'
#
loop_
_entity.id
_entity.type
_entity.pdbx_description
1 polymer ?
#
loop_
_entity_poly.entity_id
_entity_poly.type
_entity_poly.pdbx_seq_one_letter_code
_entity_poly.pdbx_strand_id
1 'polypeptide(L)'
;MKSLYLGISLLGLAVLFFVFLGYQYTQADSPAPEFRALESDSLADQASPLTAVTSAAEPSKTETSSAESSMGRSQALSADQQRIAVAMEKFKELRGRALINALSQDPLAEGIQSRILLAMVEAGYLDINGSIANRAGLEFFSPLFLAVAAEWDVTAEVFSRFLALGARVDSSDNWQRMMSNVTDAEVLDLWYDAAGLGPERHQELFNEGLRTGNMAFVDFILENKNGKFDQLTFTGAMTTNIQRQILTQQSISDERMSELYEQTQPEERARVQHMLTLMHERRARQIELLLTYADLSEEDRKKMTELRATLEEDIQRVADYFAQQPD
;
A
#
# COMPACT_ATOMS: atom_id res chain seq x y z
N MET A 1 4.42 -12.42 44.49
CA MET A 1 3.27 -11.83 43.80
C MET A 1 3.72 -11.35 42.41
N LYS A 2 3.81 -12.29 41.46
CA LYS A 2 4.16 -12.03 40.06
C LYS A 2 3.03 -12.64 39.23
N SER A 3 2.12 -11.81 38.73
CA SER A 3 1.10 -12.16 37.71
C SER A 3 0.09 -11.01 37.62
N LEU A 4 0.47 -9.84 37.08
CA LEU A 4 -0.51 -8.82 36.69
C LEU A 4 0.08 -7.73 35.75
N TYR A 5 0.95 -8.07 34.80
CA TYR A 5 1.51 -7.08 33.86
C TYR A 5 1.65 -7.59 32.41
N LEU A 6 0.86 -8.60 32.03
CA LEU A 6 0.86 -9.13 30.66
C LEU A 6 -0.42 -8.78 29.86
N GLY A 7 -1.31 -7.94 30.42
CA GLY A 7 -2.61 -7.63 29.82
C GLY A 7 -2.72 -6.27 29.12
N ILE A 8 -1.72 -5.39 29.23
CA ILE A 8 -1.82 -3.98 28.77
C ILE A 8 -1.14 -3.75 27.42
N SER A 9 -0.24 -4.64 26.97
CA SER A 9 0.52 -4.51 25.72
C SER A 9 -0.29 -4.72 24.43
N LEU A 10 -1.46 -5.35 24.50
CA LEU A 10 -2.34 -5.54 23.32
C LEU A 10 -3.34 -4.40 23.12
N LEU A 11 -3.63 -3.61 24.17
CA LEU A 11 -4.61 -2.53 24.10
C LEU A 11 -4.00 -1.25 23.53
N GLY A 12 -2.76 -0.90 23.90
CA GLY A 12 -2.05 0.27 23.36
C GLY A 12 -1.79 0.17 21.85
N LEU A 13 -1.35 -1.00 21.40
CA LEU A 13 -1.06 -1.26 19.99
C LEU A 13 -2.34 -1.38 19.14
N ALA A 14 -3.43 -1.88 19.72
CA ALA A 14 -4.75 -1.82 19.09
C ALA A 14 -5.23 -0.36 18.97
N VAL A 15 -5.08 0.47 20.01
CA VAL A 15 -5.49 1.88 19.98
C VAL A 15 -4.72 2.66 18.93
N LEU A 16 -3.40 2.52 18.82
CA LEU A 16 -2.61 3.20 17.77
C LEU A 16 -2.97 2.73 16.36
N PHE A 17 -3.23 1.44 16.19
CA PHE A 17 -3.71 0.89 14.91
C PHE A 17 -5.15 1.34 14.58
N PHE A 18 -6.02 1.47 15.58
CA PHE A 18 -7.39 2.01 15.42
C PHE A 18 -7.40 3.53 15.24
N VAL A 19 -6.40 4.26 15.72
CA VAL A 19 -6.22 5.68 15.41
C VAL A 19 -5.73 5.84 13.97
N PHE A 20 -4.75 5.04 13.53
CA PHE A 20 -4.30 5.02 12.13
C PHE A 20 -5.41 4.63 11.16
N LEU A 21 -6.22 3.61 11.48
CA LEU A 21 -7.35 3.18 10.67
C LEU A 21 -8.57 4.08 10.79
N GLY A 22 -8.87 4.62 11.98
CA GLY A 22 -9.93 5.59 12.19
C GLY A 22 -9.66 6.90 11.45
N TYR A 23 -8.39 7.31 11.36
CA TYR A 23 -7.96 8.43 10.53
C TYR A 23 -8.13 8.15 9.03
N GLN A 24 -7.93 6.91 8.58
CA GLN A 24 -8.24 6.52 7.20
C GLN A 24 -9.75 6.41 6.95
N TYR A 25 -10.54 6.02 7.96
CA TYR A 25 -11.99 5.85 7.86
C TYR A 25 -12.76 7.17 7.88
N THR A 26 -12.34 8.16 8.69
CA THR A 26 -12.95 9.51 8.66
C THR A 26 -12.69 10.26 7.35
N GLN A 27 -11.76 9.80 6.52
CA GLN A 27 -11.59 10.30 5.15
C GLN A 27 -12.50 9.60 4.12
N ALA A 28 -13.19 8.52 4.49
CA ALA A 28 -14.06 7.75 3.60
C ALA A 28 -15.57 8.04 3.78
N ASP A 29 -15.98 8.85 4.75
CA ASP A 29 -17.38 9.22 4.96
C ASP A 29 -17.83 10.31 3.95
N SER A 30 -18.09 9.90 2.73
CA SER A 30 -19.22 10.45 1.97
C SER A 30 -20.42 9.55 2.22
N PRO A 31 -21.59 10.07 2.60
CA PRO A 31 -22.76 9.24 2.78
C PRO A 31 -23.08 8.52 1.45
N ALA A 32 -23.20 7.20 1.52
CA ALA A 32 -23.62 6.39 0.39
C ALA A 32 -24.93 6.97 -0.20
N PRO A 33 -25.03 7.16 -1.53
CA PRO A 33 -26.29 7.58 -2.11
C PRO A 33 -27.34 6.49 -1.85
N GLU A 34 -28.47 6.91 -1.28
CA GLU A 34 -29.66 6.06 -1.14
C GLU A 34 -30.05 5.51 -2.52
N PHE A 35 -29.77 4.23 -2.76
CA PHE A 35 -30.28 3.53 -3.94
C PHE A 35 -31.79 3.37 -3.78
N ARG A 36 -32.56 4.24 -4.44
CA ARG A 36 -33.94 3.95 -4.80
C ARG A 36 -33.95 2.75 -5.73
N ALA A 37 -34.54 1.65 -5.28
CA ALA A 37 -34.86 0.51 -6.14
C ALA A 37 -35.74 0.98 -7.30
N LEU A 38 -35.18 0.96 -8.51
CA LEU A 38 -35.97 0.96 -9.73
C LEU A 38 -36.34 -0.49 -10.01
N GLU A 39 -37.63 -0.78 -9.95
CA GLU A 39 -38.25 -1.99 -10.49
C GLU A 39 -37.76 -2.18 -11.93
N SER A 40 -37.09 -3.31 -12.19
CA SER A 40 -36.77 -3.74 -13.55
C SER A 40 -37.82 -4.75 -13.99
N ASP A 41 -38.68 -4.28 -14.87
CA ASP A 41 -39.60 -5.11 -15.63
C ASP A 41 -38.81 -6.12 -16.48
N SER A 42 -39.34 -7.34 -16.49
CA SER A 42 -38.88 -8.48 -17.26
C SER A 42 -38.82 -8.20 -18.75
N LEU A 43 -37.75 -8.62 -19.43
CA LEU A 43 -37.87 -9.23 -20.77
C LEU A 43 -36.75 -10.26 -20.98
N ALA A 44 -37.18 -11.52 -20.92
CA ALA A 44 -36.52 -12.67 -21.50
C ALA A 44 -36.63 -12.62 -23.05
N ASP A 45 -35.91 -13.55 -23.69
CA ASP A 45 -35.91 -13.90 -25.11
C ASP A 45 -35.12 -13.00 -26.08
N GLN A 46 -33.89 -13.43 -26.40
CA GLN A 46 -33.70 -14.23 -27.62
C GLN A 46 -32.30 -14.87 -27.67
N ALA A 47 -32.29 -16.20 -27.76
CA ALA A 47 -31.14 -17.04 -28.05
C ALA A 47 -31.18 -17.53 -29.50
N SER A 48 -30.01 -17.67 -30.13
CA SER A 48 -29.59 -18.74 -31.09
C SER A 48 -28.47 -18.22 -32.05
N PRO A 49 -27.71 -19.09 -32.76
CA PRO A 49 -26.74 -20.05 -32.22
C PRO A 49 -25.40 -20.11 -33.00
N LEU A 50 -24.45 -20.87 -32.45
CA LEU A 50 -23.23 -21.50 -32.98
C LEU A 50 -22.80 -21.28 -34.46
N THR A 51 -21.48 -21.11 -34.63
CA THR A 51 -20.75 -21.87 -35.67
C THR A 51 -19.38 -22.31 -35.14
N ALA A 52 -19.19 -23.63 -35.11
CA ALA A 52 -17.91 -24.29 -34.89
C ALA A 52 -17.19 -24.47 -36.24
N VAL A 53 -15.88 -24.28 -36.27
CA VAL A 53 -15.02 -24.86 -37.31
C VAL A 53 -13.87 -25.60 -36.62
N THR A 54 -13.96 -26.92 -36.70
CA THR A 54 -12.90 -27.87 -36.46
C THR A 54 -12.00 -27.93 -37.69
N SER A 55 -10.68 -27.93 -37.51
CA SER A 55 -9.78 -28.60 -38.46
C SER A 55 -8.60 -29.17 -37.70
N ALA A 56 -8.42 -30.48 -37.85
CA ALA A 56 -7.35 -31.29 -37.32
C ALA A 56 -6.45 -31.73 -38.49
N ALA A 57 -5.13 -31.80 -38.29
CA ALA A 57 -4.28 -32.95 -38.65
C ALA A 57 -2.78 -32.65 -38.42
N GLU A 58 -2.18 -33.53 -37.60
CA GLU A 58 -0.78 -33.85 -37.27
C GLU A 58 0.11 -34.30 -38.46
N PRO A 59 1.28 -34.99 -38.29
CA PRO A 59 2.49 -34.73 -37.48
C PRO A 59 3.81 -34.92 -38.32
N SER A 60 4.99 -34.58 -37.76
CA SER A 60 6.23 -35.34 -38.05
C SER A 60 7.37 -35.18 -37.03
N LYS A 61 7.70 -36.34 -36.45
CA LYS A 61 8.91 -36.89 -35.81
C LYS A 61 10.22 -36.07 -35.72
N THR A 62 10.66 -35.91 -34.48
CA THR A 62 11.89 -36.44 -33.83
C THR A 62 13.19 -36.59 -34.62
N GLU A 63 14.25 -35.93 -34.14
CA GLU A 63 15.57 -36.55 -33.96
C GLU A 63 16.31 -35.97 -32.74
N THR A 64 16.97 -36.86 -32.01
CA THR A 64 17.58 -36.71 -30.69
C THR A 64 19.10 -36.85 -30.82
N SER A 65 19.89 -35.93 -30.27
CA SER A 65 21.31 -36.07 -29.84
C SER A 65 21.90 -34.66 -29.66
N SER A 66 22.62 -34.27 -28.62
CA SER A 66 23.23 -34.98 -27.51
C SER A 66 23.35 -34.01 -26.35
N ALA A 67 23.13 -34.53 -25.14
CA ALA A 67 23.51 -33.90 -23.91
C ALA A 67 25.03 -33.83 -23.78
N GLU A 68 25.56 -32.70 -23.34
CA GLU A 68 26.78 -32.67 -22.54
C GLU A 68 26.77 -31.50 -21.55
N SER A 69 26.50 -31.88 -20.30
CA SER A 69 27.09 -31.34 -19.07
C SER A 69 26.89 -29.86 -18.72
N SER A 70 25.77 -29.57 -18.06
CA SER A 70 25.65 -28.49 -17.08
C SER A 70 25.38 -29.08 -15.69
N MET A 71 26.29 -29.93 -15.19
CA MET A 71 26.37 -30.21 -13.76
C MET A 71 27.23 -29.14 -13.10
N GLY A 72 26.70 -28.56 -12.00
CA GLY A 72 27.55 -27.98 -10.97
C GLY A 72 27.53 -26.46 -10.84
N ARG A 73 26.35 -25.84 -10.79
CA ARG A 73 26.17 -24.65 -9.95
C ARG A 73 25.26 -25.01 -8.80
N SER A 74 25.82 -25.66 -7.79
CA SER A 74 25.27 -25.53 -6.43
C SER A 74 25.49 -24.08 -6.06
N GLN A 75 24.55 -23.21 -6.43
CA GLN A 75 24.45 -21.88 -5.85
C GLN A 75 24.21 -22.12 -4.37
N ALA A 76 25.19 -21.80 -3.55
CA ALA A 76 24.95 -21.58 -2.14
C ALA A 76 23.74 -20.66 -2.05
N LEU A 77 22.65 -21.13 -1.42
CA LEU A 77 21.44 -20.35 -1.25
C LEU A 77 21.85 -19.00 -0.68
N SER A 78 21.39 -17.90 -1.30
CA SER A 78 21.65 -16.56 -0.77
C SER A 78 21.18 -16.51 0.69
N ALA A 79 21.77 -15.64 1.52
CA ALA A 79 21.37 -15.52 2.92
C ALA A 79 19.85 -15.34 3.07
N ASP A 80 19.22 -14.59 2.15
CA ASP A 80 17.77 -14.43 2.07
C ASP A 80 17.04 -15.73 1.73
N GLN A 81 17.51 -16.52 0.76
CA GLN A 81 16.89 -17.81 0.43
C GLN A 81 16.92 -18.79 1.62
N GLN A 82 18.01 -18.78 2.40
CA GLN A 82 18.09 -19.58 3.62
C GLN A 82 17.11 -19.07 4.69
N ARG A 83 17.03 -17.75 4.89
CA ARG A 83 16.06 -17.15 5.81
C ARG A 83 14.62 -17.46 5.41
N ILE A 84 14.30 -17.38 4.11
CA ILE A 84 12.98 -17.76 3.57
C ILE A 84 12.69 -19.22 3.90
N ALA A 85 13.63 -20.15 3.65
CA ALA A 85 13.40 -21.57 3.95
C ALA A 85 13.12 -21.82 5.46
N VAL A 86 13.85 -21.14 6.36
CA VAL A 86 13.61 -21.23 7.81
C VAL A 86 12.26 -20.61 8.19
N ALA A 87 11.93 -19.46 7.64
CA ALA A 87 10.64 -18.79 7.86
C ALA A 87 9.48 -19.65 7.37
N MET A 88 9.63 -20.30 6.21
CA MET A 88 8.63 -21.22 5.64
C MET A 88 8.33 -22.37 6.59
N GLU A 89 9.34 -23.02 7.16
CA GLU A 89 9.12 -24.10 8.15
C GLU A 89 8.39 -23.60 9.41
N LYS A 90 8.68 -22.37 9.84
CA LYS A 90 8.06 -21.77 11.02
C LYS A 90 6.64 -21.29 10.77
N PHE A 91 6.34 -20.79 9.57
CA PHE A 91 5.09 -20.07 9.28
C PHE A 91 4.09 -20.86 8.43
N LYS A 92 4.47 -22.01 7.83
CA LYS A 92 3.63 -22.78 6.91
C LYS A 92 2.24 -23.17 7.44
N GLU A 93 2.07 -23.31 8.76
CA GLU A 93 0.78 -23.64 9.39
C GLU A 93 0.02 -22.39 9.91
N LEU A 94 0.63 -21.21 9.87
CA LEU A 94 0.02 -19.97 10.36
C LEU A 94 -0.96 -19.40 9.34
N ARG A 95 -2.10 -18.91 9.82
CA ARG A 95 -3.14 -18.24 9.02
C ARG A 95 -3.66 -17.02 9.77
N GLY A 96 -4.42 -16.14 9.11
CA GLY A 96 -5.10 -15.06 9.80
C GLY A 96 -4.13 -14.07 10.43
N ARG A 97 -4.57 -13.55 11.58
CA ARG A 97 -3.77 -12.64 12.40
C ARG A 97 -2.46 -13.24 12.89
N ALA A 98 -2.38 -14.56 13.08
CA ALA A 98 -1.15 -15.21 13.53
C ALA A 98 -0.05 -15.11 12.48
N LEU A 99 -0.40 -15.31 11.20
CA LEU A 99 0.53 -15.12 10.09
C LEU A 99 0.94 -13.66 9.94
N ILE A 100 -0.02 -12.73 10.00
CA ILE A 100 0.27 -11.29 9.90
C ILE A 100 1.23 -10.85 11.02
N ASN A 101 0.95 -11.25 12.27
CA ASN A 101 1.83 -10.92 13.39
C ASN A 101 3.24 -11.50 13.19
N ALA A 102 3.35 -12.74 12.72
CA ALA A 102 4.65 -13.35 12.44
C ALA A 102 5.42 -12.58 11.37
N LEU A 103 4.78 -12.21 10.26
CA LEU A 103 5.42 -11.43 9.18
C LEU A 103 5.84 -10.03 9.64
N SER A 104 5.08 -9.40 10.53
CA SER A 104 5.35 -8.03 10.99
C SER A 104 6.32 -7.93 12.16
N GLN A 105 6.45 -8.96 13.00
CA GLN A 105 7.15 -8.86 14.29
C GLN A 105 8.30 -9.86 14.43
N ASP A 106 8.35 -10.91 13.61
CA ASP A 106 9.41 -11.89 13.70
C ASP A 106 10.68 -11.39 12.98
N PRO A 107 11.84 -11.34 13.66
CA PRO A 107 13.09 -10.91 13.02
C PRO A 107 13.48 -11.76 11.80
N LEU A 108 12.99 -13.00 11.71
CA LEU A 108 13.21 -13.83 10.52
C LEU A 108 12.58 -13.22 9.27
N ALA A 109 11.44 -12.52 9.41
CA ALA A 109 10.68 -11.96 8.31
C ALA A 109 11.11 -10.55 7.91
N GLU A 110 11.87 -9.86 8.76
CA GLU A 110 12.27 -8.46 8.56
C GLU A 110 12.99 -8.24 7.21
N GLY A 111 12.40 -7.40 6.36
CA GLY A 111 12.92 -7.03 5.04
C GLY A 111 12.78 -8.09 3.96
N ILE A 112 12.07 -9.19 4.23
CA ILE A 112 11.82 -10.30 3.28
C ILE A 112 10.36 -10.78 3.30
N GLN A 113 9.44 -9.99 3.86
CA GLN A 113 8.06 -10.39 4.13
C GLN A 113 7.30 -10.77 2.85
N SER A 114 7.44 -9.97 1.79
CA SER A 114 6.75 -10.21 0.52
C SER A 114 7.26 -11.49 -0.16
N ARG A 115 8.56 -11.76 -0.07
CA ARG A 115 9.21 -12.98 -0.59
C ARG A 115 8.81 -14.23 0.20
N ILE A 116 8.61 -14.11 1.51
CA ILE A 116 8.04 -15.20 2.31
C ILE A 116 6.61 -15.49 1.87
N LEU A 117 5.76 -14.48 1.74
CA LEU A 117 4.39 -14.67 1.25
C LEU A 117 4.35 -15.33 -0.13
N LEU A 118 5.23 -14.90 -1.03
CA LEU A 118 5.35 -15.47 -2.36
C LEU A 118 5.75 -16.96 -2.29
N ALA A 119 6.75 -17.31 -1.48
CA ALA A 119 7.17 -18.69 -1.28
C ALA A 119 6.04 -19.55 -0.66
N MET A 120 5.22 -18.99 0.24
CA MET A 120 4.06 -19.67 0.81
C MET A 120 2.99 -19.97 -0.23
N VAL A 121 2.78 -19.07 -1.20
CA VAL A 121 1.89 -19.33 -2.35
C VAL A 121 2.49 -20.40 -3.26
N GLU A 122 3.77 -20.29 -3.63
CA GLU A 122 4.43 -21.24 -4.52
C GLU A 122 4.43 -22.68 -3.97
N ALA A 123 4.54 -22.82 -2.64
CA ALA A 123 4.45 -24.11 -1.95
C ALA A 123 3.01 -24.59 -1.69
N GLY A 124 2.00 -23.80 -2.04
CA GLY A 124 0.58 -24.14 -1.85
C GLY A 124 0.08 -24.04 -0.40
N TYR A 125 0.82 -23.36 0.49
CA TYR A 125 0.35 -23.10 1.85
C TYR A 125 -0.71 -21.98 1.89
N LEU A 126 -0.63 -21.03 0.97
CA LEU A 126 -1.61 -19.96 0.79
C LEU A 126 -2.22 -20.04 -0.61
N ASP A 127 -3.51 -19.77 -0.69
CA ASP A 127 -4.16 -19.51 -1.98
C ASP A 127 -3.78 -18.10 -2.46
N ILE A 128 -3.40 -17.99 -3.73
CA ILE A 128 -2.89 -16.76 -4.37
C ILE A 128 -3.89 -15.60 -4.31
N ASN A 129 -5.19 -15.91 -4.30
CA ASN A 129 -6.26 -14.92 -4.14
C ASN A 129 -7.08 -15.14 -2.86
N GLY A 130 -6.66 -16.07 -2.01
CA GLY A 130 -7.35 -16.39 -0.77
C GLY A 130 -7.14 -15.28 0.26
N SER A 131 -8.19 -15.00 1.04
CA SER A 131 -8.11 -14.05 2.14
C SER A 131 -7.15 -14.56 3.22
N ILE A 132 -6.08 -13.82 3.49
CA ILE A 132 -5.17 -14.08 4.60
C ILE A 132 -5.83 -13.72 5.93
N ALA A 133 -6.68 -12.69 5.97
CA ALA A 133 -7.37 -12.27 7.18
C ALA A 133 -8.76 -11.71 6.89
N ASN A 134 -9.74 -12.17 7.68
CA ASN A 134 -11.08 -11.60 7.71
C ASN A 134 -11.19 -10.61 8.86
N ARG A 135 -11.50 -9.35 8.56
CA ARG A 135 -11.77 -8.34 9.59
C ARG A 135 -13.11 -7.68 9.31
N ALA A 136 -14.06 -7.85 10.23
CA ALA A 136 -15.31 -7.08 10.28
C ALA A 136 -16.04 -6.92 8.93
N GLY A 137 -16.14 -8.00 8.13
CA GLY A 137 -16.81 -7.98 6.83
C GLY A 137 -15.94 -7.55 5.64
N LEU A 138 -14.67 -7.24 5.86
CA LEU A 138 -13.67 -7.06 4.80
C LEU A 138 -12.94 -8.41 4.58
N GLU A 139 -13.31 -9.12 3.53
CA GLU A 139 -12.70 -10.38 3.06
C GLU A 139 -11.63 -10.12 1.98
N PHE A 140 -10.58 -9.31 2.21
CA PHE A 140 -9.89 -8.72 1.05
C PHE A 140 -8.35 -8.71 1.04
N PHE A 141 -7.67 -9.34 1.99
CA PHE A 141 -6.20 -9.38 1.94
C PHE A 141 -5.70 -10.64 1.22
N SER A 142 -5.66 -10.62 -0.11
CA SER A 142 -4.84 -11.59 -0.85
C SER A 142 -3.35 -11.42 -0.46
N PRO A 143 -2.50 -12.43 -0.64
CA PRO A 143 -1.05 -12.31 -0.43
C PRO A 143 -0.43 -11.07 -1.08
N LEU A 144 -0.74 -10.81 -2.36
CA LEU A 144 -0.22 -9.63 -3.06
C LEU A 144 -0.76 -8.34 -2.43
N PHE A 145 -2.07 -8.26 -2.18
CA PHE A 145 -2.68 -7.06 -1.61
C PHE A 145 -2.11 -6.75 -0.22
N LEU A 146 -1.87 -7.77 0.62
CA LEU A 146 -1.24 -7.60 1.92
C LEU A 146 0.19 -7.07 1.80
N ALA A 147 0.98 -7.63 0.88
CA ALA A 147 2.37 -7.24 0.71
C ALA A 147 2.50 -5.76 0.30
N VAL A 148 1.65 -5.29 -0.63
CA VAL A 148 1.66 -3.88 -1.05
C VAL A 148 1.03 -2.95 -0.02
N ALA A 149 -0.08 -3.36 0.63
CA ALA A 149 -0.78 -2.52 1.60
C ALA A 149 0.02 -2.32 2.90
N ALA A 150 0.87 -3.26 3.25
CA ALA A 150 1.76 -3.17 4.39
C ALA A 150 3.12 -2.51 4.05
N GLU A 151 3.27 -2.01 2.81
CA GLU A 151 4.49 -1.36 2.30
C GLU A 151 5.74 -2.25 2.53
N TRP A 152 5.59 -3.55 2.33
CA TRP A 152 6.70 -4.50 2.43
C TRP A 152 7.60 -4.44 1.20
N ASP A 153 8.67 -5.25 1.21
CA ASP A 153 9.76 -5.29 0.23
C ASP A 153 9.35 -5.78 -1.18
N VAL A 154 8.24 -5.29 -1.72
CA VAL A 154 7.70 -5.66 -3.03
C VAL A 154 8.53 -4.99 -4.13
N THR A 155 9.40 -5.77 -4.75
CA THR A 155 10.13 -5.39 -5.96
C THR A 155 9.33 -5.74 -7.22
N ALA A 156 9.71 -5.20 -8.38
CA ALA A 156 9.11 -5.56 -9.66
C ALA A 156 9.18 -7.07 -9.96
N GLU A 157 10.28 -7.74 -9.58
CA GLU A 157 10.44 -9.19 -9.70
C GLU A 157 9.41 -9.95 -8.86
N VAL A 158 9.26 -9.57 -7.59
CA VAL A 158 8.30 -10.20 -6.66
C VAL A 158 6.87 -9.95 -7.14
N PHE A 159 6.54 -8.73 -7.54
CA PHE A 159 5.23 -8.35 -8.06
C PHE A 159 4.89 -9.13 -9.33
N SER A 160 5.79 -9.16 -10.31
CA SER A 160 5.65 -9.93 -11.54
C SER A 160 5.43 -11.42 -11.27
N ARG A 161 6.14 -11.97 -10.27
CA ARG A 161 5.98 -13.38 -9.89
C ARG A 161 4.61 -13.66 -9.29
N PHE A 162 4.06 -12.78 -8.45
CA PHE A 162 2.67 -12.89 -7.99
C PHE A 162 1.68 -12.87 -9.16
N LEU A 163 1.83 -11.95 -10.11
CA LEU A 163 0.98 -11.90 -11.31
C LEU A 163 1.07 -13.18 -12.15
N ALA A 164 2.28 -13.73 -12.33
CA ALA A 164 2.50 -14.97 -13.06
C ALA A 164 1.82 -16.19 -12.40
N LEU A 165 1.63 -16.15 -11.07
CA LEU A 165 0.90 -17.16 -10.31
C LEU A 165 -0.62 -16.92 -10.31
N GLY A 166 -1.11 -15.86 -10.97
CA GLY A 166 -2.53 -15.54 -11.09
C GLY A 166 -3.07 -14.66 -9.98
N ALA A 167 -2.22 -13.87 -9.31
CA ALA A 167 -2.68 -12.82 -8.41
C ALA A 167 -3.57 -11.83 -9.15
N ARG A 168 -4.73 -11.53 -8.59
CA ARG A 168 -5.64 -10.53 -9.14
C ARG A 168 -5.25 -9.15 -8.63
N VAL A 169 -5.15 -8.23 -9.57
CA VAL A 169 -5.15 -6.80 -9.35
C VAL A 169 -6.34 -6.25 -10.14
N ASP A 170 -7.00 -5.23 -9.62
CA ASP A 170 -8.14 -4.61 -10.30
C ASP A 170 -8.07 -3.08 -10.23
N SER A 171 -8.99 -2.43 -10.93
CA SER A 171 -9.07 -0.98 -11.03
C SER A 171 -9.93 -0.34 -9.93
N SER A 172 -10.26 -1.05 -8.85
CA SER A 172 -11.09 -0.49 -7.77
C SER A 172 -10.33 0.59 -6.98
N ASP A 173 -11.08 1.50 -6.37
CA ASP A 173 -10.54 2.59 -5.56
C ASP A 173 -9.57 2.11 -4.47
N ASN A 174 -9.80 0.91 -3.90
CA ASN A 174 -8.91 0.34 -2.90
C ASN A 174 -7.54 -0.03 -3.48
N TRP A 175 -7.51 -0.68 -4.65
CA TRP A 175 -6.25 -1.01 -5.33
C TRP A 175 -5.53 0.26 -5.79
N GLN A 176 -6.25 1.23 -6.39
CA GLN A 176 -5.66 2.52 -6.79
C GLN A 176 -5.06 3.27 -5.59
N ARG A 177 -5.78 3.28 -4.45
CA ARG A 177 -5.30 3.86 -3.20
C ARG A 177 -4.04 3.19 -2.67
N MET A 178 -3.91 1.87 -2.79
CA MET A 178 -2.68 1.17 -2.40
C MET A 178 -1.53 1.47 -3.37
N MET A 179 -1.81 1.46 -4.68
CA MET A 179 -0.85 1.79 -5.74
C MET A 179 -0.23 3.17 -5.52
N SER A 180 -1.02 4.15 -5.06
CA SER A 180 -0.53 5.51 -4.80
C SER A 180 0.48 5.65 -3.65
N ASN A 181 0.74 4.60 -2.86
CA ASN A 181 1.83 4.59 -1.87
C ASN A 181 3.13 3.99 -2.43
N VAL A 182 3.09 3.34 -3.59
CA VAL A 182 4.27 2.73 -4.22
C VAL A 182 5.12 3.82 -4.89
N THR A 183 6.43 3.74 -4.73
CA THR A 183 7.39 4.69 -5.31
C THR A 183 8.25 4.08 -6.44
N ASP A 184 8.33 2.75 -6.50
CA ASP A 184 9.06 2.03 -7.54
C ASP A 184 8.29 2.10 -8.87
N ALA A 185 8.85 2.81 -9.85
CA ALA A 185 8.25 3.01 -11.16
C ALA A 185 8.04 1.71 -11.95
N GLU A 186 8.89 0.70 -11.77
CA GLU A 186 8.73 -0.59 -12.45
C GLU A 186 7.55 -1.37 -11.86
N VAL A 187 7.37 -1.33 -10.53
CA VAL A 187 6.18 -1.93 -9.88
C VAL A 187 4.91 -1.20 -10.32
N LEU A 188 4.94 0.14 -10.36
CA LEU A 188 3.82 0.94 -10.81
C LEU A 188 3.43 0.65 -12.27
N ASP A 189 4.41 0.47 -13.16
CA ASP A 189 4.18 0.14 -14.56
C ASP A 189 3.48 -1.22 -14.71
N LEU A 190 4.02 -2.26 -14.05
CA LEU A 190 3.42 -3.59 -14.03
C LEU A 190 2.00 -3.59 -13.47
N TRP A 191 1.78 -2.85 -12.37
CA TRP A 191 0.47 -2.76 -11.74
C TRP A 191 -0.53 -2.05 -12.66
N TYR A 192 -0.15 -0.90 -13.23
CA TYR A 192 -0.99 -0.12 -14.13
C TYR A 192 -1.53 -0.99 -15.28
N ASP A 193 -0.63 -1.73 -15.93
CA ASP A 193 -0.95 -2.57 -17.07
C ASP A 193 -1.80 -3.78 -16.64
N ALA A 194 -1.45 -4.45 -15.53
CA ALA A 194 -2.16 -5.62 -15.05
C ALA A 194 -3.58 -5.29 -14.55
N ALA A 195 -3.80 -4.09 -14.00
CA ALA A 195 -5.12 -3.62 -13.59
C ALA A 195 -5.96 -3.08 -14.75
N GLY A 196 -5.39 -2.98 -15.96
CA GLY A 196 -6.06 -2.45 -17.14
C GLY A 196 -6.43 -0.97 -16.99
N LEU A 197 -5.60 -0.19 -16.30
CA LEU A 197 -5.80 1.25 -16.16
C LEU A 197 -5.47 1.97 -17.47
N GLY A 198 -6.21 3.04 -17.75
CA GLY A 198 -6.01 3.88 -18.93
C GLY A 198 -6.13 5.38 -18.61
N PRO A 199 -6.02 6.24 -19.64
CA PRO A 199 -6.14 7.69 -19.50
C PRO A 199 -7.44 8.16 -18.84
N GLU A 200 -8.53 7.42 -19.01
CA GLU A 200 -9.81 7.68 -18.35
C GLU A 200 -9.74 7.66 -16.82
N ARG A 201 -8.69 7.05 -16.25
CA ARG A 201 -8.42 6.99 -14.81
C ARG A 201 -7.35 7.95 -14.32
N HIS A 202 -6.66 8.67 -15.21
CA HIS A 202 -5.52 9.51 -14.82
C HIS A 202 -5.88 10.58 -13.80
N GLN A 203 -7.04 11.22 -13.92
CA GLN A 203 -7.45 12.23 -12.94
C GLN A 203 -7.69 11.63 -11.54
N GLU A 204 -8.25 10.43 -11.46
CA GLU A 204 -8.46 9.71 -10.19
C GLU A 204 -7.12 9.32 -9.56
N LEU A 205 -6.23 8.70 -10.35
CA LEU A 205 -4.88 8.32 -9.91
C LEU A 205 -4.05 9.55 -9.51
N PHE A 206 -4.12 10.64 -10.27
CA PHE A 206 -3.45 11.89 -9.95
C PHE A 206 -3.90 12.42 -8.59
N ASN A 207 -5.22 12.46 -8.35
CA ASN A 207 -5.78 12.87 -7.06
C ASN A 207 -5.34 11.93 -5.92
N GLU A 208 -5.26 10.62 -6.15
CA GLU A 208 -4.74 9.67 -5.17
C GLU A 208 -3.28 9.97 -4.78
N GLY A 209 -2.46 10.44 -5.72
CA GLY A 209 -1.11 10.95 -5.45
C GLY A 209 -1.10 12.15 -4.50
N LEU A 210 -2.05 13.09 -4.64
CA LEU A 210 -2.25 14.16 -3.65
C LEU A 210 -2.71 13.61 -2.29
N ARG A 211 -3.56 12.58 -2.26
CA ARG A 211 -3.98 11.96 -0.99
C ARG A 211 -2.77 11.46 -0.23
N THR A 212 -1.86 10.75 -0.88
CA THR A 212 -0.71 10.11 -0.24
C THR A 212 0.48 11.05 -0.09
N GLY A 213 0.52 12.17 -0.80
CA GLY A 213 1.69 13.04 -0.86
C GLY A 213 2.85 12.37 -1.60
N ASN A 214 2.55 11.46 -2.54
CA ASN A 214 3.56 10.69 -3.24
C ASN A 214 3.92 11.35 -4.57
N MET A 215 4.99 12.16 -4.54
CA MET A 215 5.54 12.83 -5.73
C MET A 215 5.91 11.84 -6.83
N ALA A 216 6.57 10.73 -6.49
CA ALA A 216 7.01 9.74 -7.48
C ALA A 216 5.83 9.11 -8.23
N PHE A 217 4.71 8.87 -7.54
CA PHE A 217 3.49 8.39 -8.17
C PHE A 217 2.86 9.44 -9.08
N VAL A 218 2.83 10.71 -8.66
CA VAL A 218 2.35 11.82 -9.51
C VAL A 218 3.20 11.96 -10.77
N ASP A 219 4.53 11.94 -10.63
CA ASP A 219 5.46 12.03 -11.75
C ASP A 219 5.30 10.84 -12.70
N PHE A 220 5.09 9.63 -12.17
CA PHE A 220 4.79 8.45 -12.97
C PHE A 220 3.53 8.64 -13.83
N ILE A 221 2.43 9.17 -13.26
CA ILE A 221 1.20 9.42 -14.02
C ILE A 221 1.45 10.48 -15.10
N LEU A 222 2.12 11.59 -14.77
CA LEU A 222 2.32 12.70 -15.69
C LEU A 222 3.30 12.37 -16.83
N GLU A 223 4.43 11.75 -16.50
CA GLU A 223 5.54 11.55 -17.43
C GLU A 223 5.53 10.17 -18.08
N ASN A 224 5.35 9.09 -17.31
CA ASN A 224 5.42 7.73 -17.84
C ASN A 224 4.12 7.31 -18.52
N LYS A 225 2.98 7.69 -17.94
CA LYS A 225 1.65 7.41 -18.49
C LYS A 225 1.07 8.56 -19.32
N ASN A 226 1.89 9.57 -19.65
CA ASN A 226 1.51 10.69 -20.52
C ASN A 226 0.38 11.58 -19.98
N GLY A 227 0.12 11.55 -18.67
CA GLY A 227 -0.92 12.34 -18.02
C GLY A 227 -0.77 13.86 -18.21
N LYS A 228 0.43 14.36 -18.52
CA LYS A 228 0.65 15.78 -18.83
C LYS A 228 -0.17 16.29 -20.03
N PHE A 229 -0.60 15.42 -20.93
CA PHE A 229 -1.44 15.81 -22.08
C PHE A 229 -2.94 15.84 -21.74
N ASP A 230 -3.33 15.30 -20.58
CA ASP A 230 -4.73 15.22 -20.13
C ASP A 230 -5.19 16.45 -19.35
N GLN A 231 -4.33 17.47 -19.21
CA GLN A 231 -4.62 18.72 -18.49
C GLN A 231 -5.03 18.47 -17.02
N LEU A 232 -4.39 17.50 -16.38
CA LEU A 232 -4.67 17.12 -15.01
C LEU A 232 -4.40 18.29 -14.05
N THR A 233 -5.32 18.48 -13.10
CA THR A 233 -5.19 19.49 -12.05
C THR A 233 -5.84 18.99 -10.76
N PHE A 234 -5.33 19.43 -9.61
CA PHE A 234 -5.96 19.13 -8.33
C PHE A 234 -7.19 20.01 -8.13
N THR A 235 -8.37 19.41 -8.29
CA THR A 235 -9.67 20.08 -8.13
C THR A 235 -10.66 19.19 -7.38
N GLY A 236 -11.87 19.70 -7.13
CA GLY A 236 -12.96 18.95 -6.51
C GLY A 236 -12.89 18.83 -4.99
N ALA A 237 -13.87 18.12 -4.43
CA ALA A 237 -14.10 18.05 -2.98
C ALA A 237 -12.90 17.50 -2.20
N MET A 238 -12.22 16.50 -2.75
CA MET A 238 -11.05 15.89 -2.13
C MET A 238 -9.90 16.89 -1.98
N THR A 239 -9.56 17.62 -3.04
CA THR A 239 -8.55 18.67 -3.01
C THR A 239 -8.91 19.74 -1.99
N THR A 240 -10.15 20.24 -2.02
CA THR A 240 -10.62 21.24 -1.04
C THR A 240 -10.55 20.73 0.40
N ASN A 241 -10.85 19.44 0.64
CA ASN A 241 -10.74 18.84 1.96
C ASN A 241 -9.29 18.75 2.44
N ILE A 242 -8.36 18.34 1.57
CA ILE A 242 -6.93 18.28 1.89
C ILE A 242 -6.38 19.69 2.15
N GLN A 243 -6.72 20.66 1.29
CA GLN A 243 -6.35 22.07 1.46
C GLN A 243 -6.86 22.61 2.81
N ARG A 244 -8.14 22.40 3.12
CA ARG A 244 -8.72 22.83 4.40
C ARG A 244 -7.99 22.22 5.58
N GLN A 245 -7.74 20.91 5.55
CA GLN A 245 -7.03 20.22 6.63
C GLN A 245 -5.62 20.81 6.84
N ILE A 246 -4.88 21.04 5.76
CA ILE A 246 -3.54 21.65 5.78
C ILE A 246 -3.62 23.06 6.37
N LEU A 247 -4.55 23.89 5.89
CA LEU A 247 -4.70 25.28 6.35
C LEU A 247 -5.14 25.41 7.80
N THR A 248 -5.82 24.39 8.34
CA THR A 248 -6.22 24.34 9.76
C THR A 248 -5.20 23.64 10.65
N GLN A 249 -4.13 23.08 10.08
CA GLN A 249 -3.12 22.37 10.84
C GLN A 249 -2.37 23.35 11.75
N GLN A 250 -2.18 22.93 13.00
CA GLN A 250 -1.34 23.61 13.95
C GLN A 250 -0.11 22.75 14.23
N SER A 251 1.04 23.40 14.40
CA SER A 251 2.24 22.76 14.93
C SER A 251 1.96 22.06 16.25
N ILE A 252 2.59 20.92 16.46
CA ILE A 252 2.44 20.18 17.73
C ILE A 252 3.09 21.01 18.84
N SER A 253 2.37 21.47 19.85
CA SER A 253 3.00 22.26 20.92
C SER A 253 4.04 21.45 21.71
N ASP A 254 4.97 22.13 22.38
CA ASP A 254 5.97 21.47 23.23
C ASP A 254 5.32 20.69 24.37
N GLU A 255 4.23 21.21 24.95
CA GLU A 255 3.43 20.51 25.94
C GLU A 255 2.86 19.22 25.37
N ARG A 256 2.33 19.25 24.14
CA ARG A 256 1.77 18.07 23.51
C ARG A 256 2.83 17.03 23.17
N MET A 257 4.04 17.44 22.76
CA MET A 257 5.17 16.52 22.59
C MET A 257 5.57 15.88 23.91
N SER A 258 5.60 16.65 25.00
CA SER A 258 5.90 16.14 26.35
C SER A 258 4.87 15.13 26.82
N GLU A 259 3.58 15.44 26.68
CA GLU A 259 2.51 14.49 26.98
C GLU A 259 2.63 13.19 26.18
N LEU A 260 2.91 13.29 24.88
CA LEU A 260 3.10 12.12 24.03
C LEU A 260 4.30 11.29 24.49
N TYR A 261 5.42 11.91 24.82
CA TYR A 261 6.61 11.22 25.31
C TYR A 261 6.38 10.50 26.64
N GLU A 262 5.74 11.18 27.60
CA GLU A 262 5.44 10.63 28.93
C GLU A 262 4.41 9.49 28.90
N GLN A 263 3.45 9.55 27.98
CA GLN A 263 2.40 8.53 27.82
C GLN A 263 2.85 7.33 26.99
N THR A 264 3.96 7.45 26.26
CA THR A 264 4.49 6.39 25.38
C THR A 264 5.50 5.53 26.13
N GLN A 265 5.37 4.21 26.04
CA GLN A 265 6.35 3.29 26.63
C GLN A 265 7.73 3.50 25.98
N PRO A 266 8.85 3.36 26.72
CA PRO A 266 10.18 3.59 26.18
C PRO A 266 10.45 2.86 24.86
N GLU A 267 10.03 1.59 24.75
CA GLU A 267 10.18 0.77 23.55
C GLU A 267 9.35 1.23 22.34
N GLU A 268 8.34 2.08 22.54
CA GLU A 268 7.47 2.61 21.47
C GLU A 268 7.85 4.04 21.05
N ARG A 269 8.73 4.73 21.79
CA ARG A 269 9.08 6.14 21.55
C ARG A 269 9.65 6.38 20.15
N ALA A 270 10.57 5.53 19.70
CA ALA A 270 11.14 5.63 18.35
C ALA A 270 10.06 5.51 17.26
N ARG A 271 9.07 4.65 17.47
CA ARG A 271 7.94 4.49 16.54
C ARG A 271 7.04 5.72 16.53
N VAL A 272 6.77 6.30 17.70
CA VAL A 272 5.97 7.53 17.81
C VAL A 272 6.68 8.70 17.15
N GLN A 273 7.97 8.89 17.41
CA GLN A 273 8.79 9.90 16.73
C GLN A 273 8.70 9.73 15.21
N HIS A 274 8.97 8.53 14.71
CA HIS A 274 8.92 8.23 13.28
C HIS A 274 7.54 8.52 12.67
N MET A 275 6.46 8.13 13.34
CA MET A 275 5.09 8.41 12.88
C MET A 275 4.79 9.91 12.80
N LEU A 276 5.22 10.68 13.80
CA LEU A 276 5.05 12.14 13.79
C LEU A 276 5.83 12.76 12.63
N THR A 277 7.08 12.36 12.42
CA THR A 277 7.91 12.81 11.30
C THR A 277 7.24 12.49 9.96
N LEU A 278 6.83 11.24 9.73
CA LEU A 278 6.15 10.83 8.50
C LEU A 278 4.88 11.63 8.23
N MET A 279 4.10 11.94 9.26
CA MET A 279 2.89 12.75 9.13
C MET A 279 3.22 14.16 8.62
N HIS A 280 4.23 14.82 9.18
CA HIS A 280 4.65 16.17 8.75
C HIS A 280 5.27 16.14 7.36
N GLU A 281 6.12 15.15 7.06
CA GLU A 281 6.70 14.99 5.72
C GLU A 281 5.63 14.79 4.65
N ARG A 282 4.65 13.91 4.90
CA ARG A 282 3.53 13.71 3.98
C ARG A 282 2.80 15.03 3.73
N ARG A 283 2.54 15.82 4.78
CA ARG A 283 1.87 17.13 4.67
C ARG A 283 2.70 18.12 3.86
N ALA A 284 4.01 18.18 4.08
CA ALA A 284 4.91 19.02 3.31
C ALA A 284 4.88 18.66 1.81
N ARG A 285 4.90 17.36 1.49
CA ARG A 285 4.78 16.88 0.09
C ARG A 285 3.41 17.21 -0.52
N GLN A 286 2.32 17.09 0.25
CA GLN A 286 1.00 17.50 -0.22
C GLN A 286 0.93 18.99 -0.53
N ILE A 287 1.54 19.84 0.31
CA ILE A 287 1.64 21.27 0.03
C ILE A 287 2.42 21.49 -1.28
N GLU A 288 3.55 20.81 -1.46
CA GLU A 288 4.35 20.95 -2.67
C GLU A 288 3.58 20.56 -3.94
N LEU A 289 2.82 19.46 -3.89
CA LEU A 289 1.90 19.06 -4.95
C LEU A 289 0.85 20.13 -5.25
N LEU A 290 0.20 20.68 -4.21
CA LEU A 290 -0.80 21.74 -4.38
C LEU A 290 -0.20 23.01 -4.98
N LEU A 291 0.96 23.44 -4.49
CA LEU A 291 1.66 24.62 -5.01
C LEU A 291 2.04 24.47 -6.48
N THR A 292 2.35 23.23 -6.90
CA THR A 292 2.80 22.92 -8.26
C THR A 292 1.64 22.76 -9.24
N TYR A 293 0.57 22.05 -8.85
CA TYR A 293 -0.44 21.58 -9.80
C TYR A 293 -1.88 22.03 -9.51
N ALA A 294 -2.15 22.65 -8.36
CA ALA A 294 -3.47 23.19 -8.05
C ALA A 294 -3.60 24.66 -8.50
N ASP A 295 -4.81 25.04 -8.90
CA ASP A 295 -5.16 26.44 -9.09
C ASP A 295 -5.45 27.08 -7.71
N LEU A 296 -4.45 27.80 -7.18
CA LEU A 296 -4.49 28.42 -5.86
C LEU A 296 -4.58 29.93 -5.99
N SER A 297 -5.38 30.54 -5.11
CA SER A 297 -5.33 31.99 -4.91
C SER A 297 -3.96 32.42 -4.40
N GLU A 298 -3.55 33.67 -4.65
CA GLU A 298 -2.29 34.22 -4.12
C GLU A 298 -2.23 34.16 -2.58
N GLU A 299 -3.38 34.34 -1.93
CA GLU A 299 -3.49 34.24 -0.47
C GLU A 299 -3.23 32.81 0.01
N ASP A 300 -3.86 31.81 -0.63
CA ASP A 300 -3.67 30.40 -0.25
C ASP A 300 -2.26 29.91 -0.57
N ARG A 301 -1.70 30.33 -1.72
CA ARG A 301 -0.31 30.04 -2.10
C ARG A 301 0.68 30.56 -1.07
N LYS A 302 0.48 31.80 -0.59
CA LYS A 302 1.29 32.39 0.49
C LYS A 302 1.16 31.59 1.79
N LYS A 303 -0.08 31.31 2.24
CA LYS A 303 -0.32 30.53 3.47
C LYS A 303 0.30 29.14 3.40
N MET A 304 0.16 28.44 2.27
CA MET A 304 0.75 27.12 2.07
C MET A 304 2.29 27.17 2.09
N THR A 305 2.90 28.20 1.50
CA THR A 305 4.36 28.38 1.53
C THR A 305 4.87 28.59 2.96
N GLU A 306 4.18 29.44 3.74
CA GLU A 306 4.48 29.66 5.16
C GLU A 306 4.32 28.36 5.98
N LEU A 307 3.22 27.64 5.79
CA LEU A 307 2.97 26.36 6.45
C LEU A 307 4.03 25.30 6.11
N ARG A 308 4.50 25.23 4.85
CA ARG A 308 5.57 24.30 4.45
C ARG A 308 6.85 24.55 5.25
N ALA A 309 7.25 25.81 5.40
CA ALA A 309 8.42 26.18 6.20
C ALA A 309 8.22 25.79 7.67
N THR A 310 7.04 26.03 8.25
CA THR A 310 6.71 25.61 9.61
C THR A 310 6.76 24.08 9.78
N LEU A 311 6.29 23.30 8.80
CA LEU A 311 6.37 21.84 8.85
C LEU A 311 7.82 21.33 8.82
N GLU A 312 8.68 21.96 8.02
CA GLU A 312 10.12 21.64 7.97
C GLU A 312 10.79 21.90 9.32
N GLU A 313 10.45 23.02 9.98
CA GLU A 313 10.90 23.32 11.35
C GLU A 313 10.35 22.32 12.37
N ASP A 314 9.08 21.93 12.26
CA ASP A 314 8.45 20.96 13.16
C ASP A 314 9.07 19.57 13.05
N ILE A 315 9.44 19.13 11.85
CA ILE A 315 10.15 17.86 11.64
C ILE A 315 11.46 17.84 12.44
N GLN A 316 12.24 18.90 12.33
CA GLN A 316 13.50 19.02 13.07
C GLN A 316 13.26 19.10 14.58
N ARG A 317 12.28 19.90 15.01
CA ARG A 317 11.92 20.06 16.42
C ARG A 317 11.47 18.74 17.08
N VAL A 318 10.69 17.92 16.37
CA VAL A 318 10.32 16.58 16.84
C VAL A 318 11.55 15.68 16.98
N ALA A 319 12.46 15.71 16.01
CA ALA A 319 13.69 14.91 16.08
C ALA A 319 14.57 15.33 17.27
N ASP A 320 14.77 16.63 17.45
CA ASP A 320 15.58 17.20 18.53
C ASP A 320 14.98 16.90 19.90
N TYR A 321 13.65 17.02 20.04
CA TYR A 321 12.96 16.75 21.28
C TYR A 321 13.20 15.32 21.77
N PHE A 322 12.96 14.32 20.90
CA PHE A 322 13.13 12.91 21.27
C PHE A 322 14.60 12.53 21.49
N ALA A 323 15.55 13.18 20.80
CA ALA A 323 16.98 12.94 20.99
C ALA A 323 17.54 13.50 22.32
N GLN A 324 16.89 14.51 22.91
CA GLN A 324 17.33 15.17 24.14
C GLN A 324 16.76 14.52 25.42
N GLN A 325 15.76 13.64 25.29
CA GLN A 325 15.17 12.98 26.45
C GLN A 325 16.01 11.78 26.91
N PRO A 326 16.14 11.55 28.22
CA PRO A 326 16.82 10.37 28.74
C PRO A 326 16.00 9.09 28.47
N ASP A 327 16.71 7.99 28.23
CA ASP A 327 16.13 6.62 28.12
C ASP A 327 15.37 6.24 29.40
#